data_AF-A0A8H7GVG3-F1
#
_entry.id   AF-A0A8H7GVG3-F1
#
_cell.length_a   1.000
_cell.length_b   1.000
_cell.length_c   1.000
_cell.angle_alpha   90.00
_cell.angle_beta   90.00
_cell.angle_gamma   90.00
#
_symmetry.space_group_name_H-M   'P 1'
#
loop_
_entity.id
_entity.type
_entity.pdbx_description
1 polymer ?
#
loop_
_entity_poly.entity_id
_entity_poly.type
_entity_poly.pdbx_seq_one_letter_code
_entity_poly.pdbx_strand_id
1 'polypeptide(L)'
;MSVRKLHLSGRNHIKLYCLYYEEKAKQLGIWDANESKYNIDLAYLTSQEPSPEKFAREVVREREKSTVKRATDAAEEVCLPPPPTLLKLPPPPPSVLRLTDEYTHLIAVNIARQETGFW
;
A
#
# COMPACT_ATOMS: atom_id res chain seq x y z
N MET A 1 -3.42 5.21 47.92
CA MET A 1 -2.43 4.85 46.87
C MET A 1 -1.21 5.75 47.01
N SER A 2 0.01 5.21 47.01
CA SER A 2 1.24 6.01 47.11
C SER A 2 1.60 6.66 45.77
N VAL A 3 2.14 7.89 45.82
CA VAL A 3 2.63 8.65 44.65
C VAL A 3 3.62 7.81 43.83
N ARG A 4 4.48 7.04 44.51
CA ARG A 4 5.45 6.16 43.85
C ARG A 4 4.76 5.09 43.01
N LYS A 5 3.71 4.46 43.54
CA LYS A 5 2.95 3.43 42.82
C LYS A 5 2.29 4.01 41.57
N LEU A 6 1.72 5.21 41.68
CA LEU A 6 1.09 5.90 40.56
C LEU A 6 2.10 6.23 39.45
N HIS A 7 3.27 6.75 39.80
CA HIS A 7 4.34 7.06 38.84
C HIS A 7 4.82 5.80 38.09
N LEU A 8 5.06 4.70 38.81
CA LEU A 8 5.54 3.44 38.20
C LEU A 8 4.49 2.80 37.28
N SER A 9 3.21 2.96 37.58
CA SER A 9 2.11 2.54 36.69
C SER A 9 1.79 3.53 35.56
N GLY A 10 2.46 4.69 35.55
CA GLY A 10 2.22 5.74 34.57
C GLY A 10 2.73 5.33 33.18
N ARG A 11 1.95 5.66 32.15
CA ARG A 11 2.29 5.34 30.73
C ARG A 11 3.70 5.78 30.34
N ASN A 12 4.12 6.97 30.79
CA ASN A 12 5.44 7.49 30.46
C ASN A 12 6.58 6.68 31.11
N HIS A 13 6.40 6.28 32.38
CA HIS A 13 7.39 5.45 33.07
C HIS A 13 7.54 4.10 32.37
N ILE A 14 6.43 3.44 32.07
CA ILE A 14 6.43 2.15 31.37
C ILE A 14 7.14 2.27 30.02
N LYS A 15 6.84 3.32 29.23
CA LYS A 15 7.48 3.56 27.94
C LYS A 15 9.00 3.71 28.08
N LEU A 16 9.46 4.60 28.96
CA LEU A 16 10.90 4.84 29.16
C LEU A 16 11.60 3.60 29.72
N TYR A 17 10.94 2.86 30.60
CA TYR A 17 11.44 1.60 31.15
C TYR A 17 11.64 0.55 30.06
N CYS A 18 10.65 0.35 29.18
CA CYS A 18 10.77 -0.58 28.05
C CYS A 18 11.91 -0.19 27.10
N LEU A 19 12.01 1.08 26.72
CA LEU A 19 13.08 1.57 25.84
C LEU A 19 14.47 1.34 26.43
N TYR A 20 14.64 1.63 27.73
CA TYR A 20 15.91 1.43 28.42
C TYR A 20 16.37 -0.02 28.37
N TYR A 21 15.50 -0.98 28.69
CA TYR A 21 15.87 -2.39 28.69
C TYR A 21 16.03 -2.96 27.28
N GLU A 22 15.28 -2.46 26.30
CA GLU A 22 15.49 -2.80 24.89
C GLU A 22 16.89 -2.37 24.42
N GLU A 23 17.31 -1.15 24.72
CA GLU A 23 18.67 -0.66 24.41
C GLU A 23 19.74 -1.49 25.12
N LYS A 24 19.54 -1.82 26.39
CA LYS A 24 20.47 -2.66 27.17
C LYS A 24 20.57 -4.07 26.62
N ALA A 25 19.46 -4.68 26.22
CA ALA A 25 19.44 -6.00 25.62
C ALA A 25 20.17 -6.01 24.26
N LYS A 26 19.99 -4.95 23.45
CA LYS A 26 20.72 -4.77 22.18
C LYS A 26 22.22 -4.61 22.42
N GLN A 27 22.63 -3.83 23.42
CA GLN A 27 24.05 -3.67 23.79
C GLN A 27 24.71 -4.99 24.22
N LEU A 28 23.97 -5.83 24.95
CA LEU A 28 24.44 -7.12 25.43
C LEU A 28 24.34 -8.24 24.37
N GLY A 29 23.73 -7.98 23.21
CA GLY A 29 23.51 -8.97 22.16
C GLY A 29 22.52 -10.08 22.52
N ILE A 30 21.75 -9.90 23.60
CA ILE A 30 20.71 -10.84 24.04
C ILE A 30 19.32 -10.49 23.49
N TRP A 31 19.23 -9.39 22.73
CA TRP A 31 17.97 -9.00 22.09
C TRP A 31 17.67 -9.91 20.90
N ASP A 32 16.66 -10.78 21.05
CA ASP A 32 16.15 -11.61 19.96
C ASP A 32 14.85 -11.03 19.41
N ALA A 33 14.89 -10.55 18.16
CA ALA A 33 13.70 -10.07 17.46
C ALA A 33 12.65 -11.18 17.26
N ASN A 34 13.07 -12.45 17.25
CA ASN A 34 12.21 -13.61 17.06
C ASN A 34 11.63 -14.16 18.38
N GLU A 35 12.09 -13.69 19.54
CA GLU A 35 11.56 -14.10 20.85
C GLU A 35 10.11 -13.60 21.07
N SER A 36 9.67 -12.65 20.23
CA SER A 36 8.27 -12.24 20.05
C SER A 36 7.36 -13.33 19.44
N LYS A 37 7.76 -14.61 19.51
CA LYS A 37 7.01 -15.78 19.03
C LYS A 37 5.56 -15.87 19.57
N TYR A 38 5.30 -15.30 20.74
CA TYR A 38 3.97 -15.30 21.37
C TYR A 38 3.28 -13.93 21.35
N ASN A 39 3.82 -12.95 20.60
CA ASN A 39 3.21 -11.65 20.51
C ASN A 39 1.93 -11.77 19.65
N ILE A 40 0.78 -11.53 20.27
CA ILE A 40 -0.51 -11.61 19.59
C ILE A 40 -0.77 -10.23 18.99
N ASP A 41 -0.59 -10.11 17.68
CA ASP A 41 -0.84 -8.86 16.98
C ASP A 41 -2.32 -8.47 17.04
N LEU A 42 -2.58 -7.17 17.11
CA LEU A 42 -3.94 -6.65 17.02
C LEU A 42 -4.61 -7.08 15.70
N ALA A 43 -3.84 -7.14 14.61
CA ALA A 43 -4.29 -7.64 13.31
C ALA A 43 -4.78 -9.10 13.38
N TYR A 44 -4.10 -9.94 14.17
CA TYR A 44 -4.53 -11.32 14.41
C TYR A 44 -5.85 -11.37 15.18
N LEU A 45 -6.00 -10.56 16.23
CA LEU A 45 -7.23 -10.48 17.03
C LEU A 45 -8.43 -9.95 16.25
N THR A 46 -8.20 -9.05 15.29
CA THR A 46 -9.25 -8.44 14.46
C THR A 46 -9.55 -9.25 13.19
N SER A 47 -8.85 -10.35 12.95
CA SER A 47 -9.11 -11.21 11.78
C SER A 47 -10.49 -11.87 11.90
N GLN A 48 -11.19 -12.01 10.77
CA GLN A 48 -12.55 -12.61 10.74
C GLN A 48 -12.57 -14.04 11.29
N GLU A 49 -11.48 -14.79 11.12
CA GLU A 49 -11.27 -16.10 11.68
C GLU A 49 -9.85 -16.18 12.28
N PRO A 50 -9.68 -15.95 13.61
CA PRO A 50 -8.39 -16.04 14.27
C PRO A 50 -7.89 -17.49 14.29
N SER A 51 -7.19 -17.87 13.24
CA SER A 51 -6.50 -19.15 13.09
C SER A 51 -5.01 -18.88 12.88
N PRO A 52 -4.11 -19.42 13.74
CA PRO A 52 -2.68 -19.19 13.62
C PRO A 52 -2.12 -19.58 12.24
N GLU A 53 -2.63 -20.69 11.69
CA GLU A 53 -2.16 -21.22 10.41
C GLU A 53 -2.62 -20.37 9.22
N LYS A 54 -3.89 -19.91 9.22
CA LYS A 54 -4.40 -19.04 8.16
C LYS A 54 -3.72 -17.67 8.17
N PHE A 55 -3.55 -17.08 9.35
CA PHE A 55 -2.89 -15.79 9.52
C PHE A 55 -1.43 -15.83 9.06
N ALA A 56 -0.67 -16.86 9.44
CA ALA A 56 0.72 -17.02 9.00
C ALA A 56 0.84 -17.12 7.47
N ARG A 57 -0.06 -17.89 6.81
CA ARG A 57 -0.09 -17.99 5.34
C ARG A 57 -0.45 -16.67 4.67
N GLU A 58 -1.38 -15.91 5.25
CA GLU A 58 -1.82 -14.62 4.72
C GLU A 58 -0.73 -13.55 4.83
N VAL A 59 -0.05 -13.45 5.98
CA VAL A 59 1.09 -12.54 6.18
C VAL A 59 2.21 -12.82 5.18
N VAL A 60 2.55 -14.09 4.95
CA VAL A 60 3.55 -14.48 3.93
C VAL A 60 3.09 -14.04 2.54
N ARG A 61 1.83 -14.30 2.19
CA ARG A 61 1.27 -13.94 0.88
C ARG A 61 1.27 -12.43 0.63
N GLU A 62 0.91 -11.61 1.62
CA GLU A 62 0.94 -10.14 1.50
C GLU A 62 2.38 -9.62 1.38
N ARG A 63 3.32 -10.22 2.12
CA ARG A 63 4.75 -9.89 2.01
C ARG A 63 5.30 -10.24 0.63
N GLU A 64 4.92 -11.39 0.07
CA GLU A 64 5.28 -11.77 -1.30
C GLU A 64 4.67 -10.83 -2.34
N LYS A 65 3.39 -10.47 -2.21
CA LYS A 65 2.71 -9.49 -3.10
C LYS A 65 3.40 -8.13 -3.11
N SER A 66 3.85 -7.65 -1.95
CA SER A 66 4.53 -6.35 -1.81
C SER A 66 5.99 -6.40 -2.29
N THR A 67 6.65 -7.55 -2.20
CA THR A 67 8.04 -7.72 -2.65
C THR A 67 8.11 -7.90 -4.17
N VAL A 68 7.12 -8.57 -4.76
CA VAL A 68 6.98 -8.67 -6.21
C VAL A 68 6.39 -7.36 -6.73
N LYS A 69 7.25 -6.44 -7.18
CA LYS A 69 6.82 -5.30 -8.01
C LYS A 69 6.10 -5.88 -9.23
N ARG A 70 4.76 -5.82 -9.27
CA ARG A 70 4.03 -6.15 -10.49
C ARG A 70 4.49 -5.16 -11.56
N ALA A 71 4.85 -5.67 -12.74
CA ALA A 71 5.16 -4.86 -13.91
C ALA A 71 4.03 -3.87 -14.31
N THR A 72 2.83 -4.03 -13.74
CA THR A 72 1.67 -3.18 -13.95
C THR A 72 1.75 -1.80 -13.30
N ASP A 73 2.58 -1.61 -12.27
CA ASP A 73 2.72 -0.28 -11.62
C ASP A 73 3.63 0.68 -12.41
N ALA A 74 4.27 0.18 -13.49
CA ALA A 74 5.09 0.94 -14.42
C ALA A 74 4.54 0.90 -15.86
N ALA A 75 3.32 0.40 -16.06
CA ALA A 75 2.67 0.53 -17.35
C ALA A 75 2.18 1.97 -17.49
N GLU A 76 2.80 2.74 -18.39
CA GLU A 76 2.19 3.95 -18.95
C GLU A 76 0.71 3.63 -19.22
N GLU A 77 -0.20 4.48 -18.77
CA GLU A 77 -1.64 4.30 -19.00
C GLU A 77 -1.87 4.09 -20.50
N VAL A 78 -2.13 2.84 -20.91
CA VAL A 78 -2.33 2.48 -22.32
C VAL A 78 -3.67 3.08 -22.75
N CYS A 79 -3.64 4.32 -23.19
CA CYS A 79 -4.80 5.03 -23.70
C CYS A 79 -5.12 4.47 -25.09
N LEU A 80 -6.18 3.66 -25.16
CA LEU A 80 -6.70 3.16 -26.43
C LEU A 80 -7.09 4.36 -27.32
N PRO A 81 -6.91 4.26 -28.65
CA PRO A 81 -7.38 5.30 -29.55
C PRO A 81 -8.90 5.45 -29.44
N PRO A 82 -9.44 6.66 -29.69
CA PRO A 82 -10.88 6.85 -29.73
C PRO A 82 -11.50 5.94 -30.80
N PRO A 83 -12.72 5.45 -30.59
CA PRO A 83 -13.38 4.60 -31.56
C PRO A 83 -13.60 5.37 -32.88
N PRO A 84 -13.49 4.69 -34.04
CA PRO A 84 -13.73 5.34 -35.33
C PRO A 84 -15.18 5.82 -35.44
N THR A 85 -15.38 7.00 -36.00
CA THR A 85 -16.72 7.52 -36.28
C THR A 85 -17.36 6.73 -37.41
N LEU A 86 -18.62 6.34 -37.24
CA LEU A 86 -19.37 5.62 -38.26
C LEU A 86 -19.63 6.50 -39.49
N LEU A 87 -19.31 5.99 -40.68
CA LEU A 87 -19.60 6.66 -41.94
C LEU A 87 -21.13 6.81 -42.08
N LYS A 88 -21.59 8.04 -42.36
CA LYS A 88 -23.00 8.47 -42.52
C LYS A 88 -23.76 8.85 -41.23
N LEU A 89 -23.12 8.84 -40.06
CA LEU A 89 -23.71 9.41 -38.84
C LEU A 89 -23.01 10.73 -38.49
N PRO A 90 -23.73 11.71 -37.91
CA PRO A 90 -23.11 12.91 -37.39
C PRO A 90 -22.15 12.54 -36.24
N PRO A 91 -21.08 13.34 -36.03
CA PRO A 91 -20.17 13.11 -34.90
C PRO A 91 -20.94 13.15 -33.58
N PRO A 92 -20.51 12.36 -32.56
CA PRO A 92 -21.15 12.37 -31.26
C PRO A 92 -21.02 13.78 -30.62
N PRO A 93 -21.98 14.15 -29.75
CA PRO A 93 -21.92 15.41 -29.03
C PRO A 93 -20.66 15.45 -28.13
N PRO A 94 -20.14 16.66 -27.84
CA PRO A 94 -18.98 16.81 -26.96
C PRO A 94 -19.27 16.26 -25.55
N SER A 95 -18.25 15.71 -24.92
CA SER A 95 -18.30 15.22 -23.53
C SER A 95 -18.75 16.34 -22.57
N VAL A 96 -19.70 16.03 -21.68
CA VAL A 96 -20.10 16.91 -20.57
C VAL A 96 -19.07 16.87 -19.43
N LEU A 97 -18.33 15.76 -19.30
CA LEU A 97 -17.29 15.62 -18.29
C LEU A 97 -16.01 16.37 -18.73
N ARG A 98 -15.46 17.18 -17.83
CA ARG A 98 -14.13 17.79 -18.02
C ARG A 98 -13.08 16.72 -17.79
N LEU A 99 -12.60 16.17 -18.89
CA LEU A 99 -11.47 15.27 -18.89
C LEU A 99 -10.25 16.07 -18.41
N THR A 100 -9.46 15.51 -17.49
CA THR A 100 -8.28 16.19 -16.92
C THR A 100 -7.31 16.61 -18.03
N ASP A 101 -6.52 17.67 -17.80
CA ASP A 101 -5.58 18.19 -18.80
C ASP A 101 -4.63 17.09 -19.31
N GLU A 102 -4.25 16.16 -18.43
CA GLU A 102 -3.46 14.97 -18.74
C GLU A 102 -4.13 14.06 -19.79
N TYR A 103 -5.45 13.81 -19.66
CA TYR A 103 -6.20 12.99 -20.61
C TYR A 103 -6.30 13.66 -21.98
N THR A 104 -6.48 14.98 -22.02
CA THR A 104 -6.52 15.72 -23.29
C THR A 104 -5.17 15.72 -24.01
N HIS A 105 -4.07 15.84 -23.27
CA HIS A 105 -2.72 15.75 -23.80
C HIS A 105 -2.44 14.37 -24.41
N LEU A 106 -2.84 13.28 -23.72
CA LEU A 106 -2.66 11.91 -24.20
C LEU A 106 -3.46 11.64 -25.49
N ILE A 107 -4.70 12.14 -25.57
CA ILE A 107 -5.49 12.06 -26.80
C ILE A 107 -4.78 12.80 -27.95
N ALA A 108 -4.31 14.03 -27.73
CA ALA A 108 -3.64 14.83 -28.74
C ALA A 108 -2.35 14.16 -29.26
N VAL A 109 -1.53 13.61 -28.37
CA VAL A 109 -0.32 12.88 -28.74
C VAL A 109 -0.64 11.64 -29.58
N ASN A 110 -1.70 10.89 -29.24
CA ASN A 110 -2.07 9.71 -30.00
C ASN A 110 -2.59 10.06 -31.41
N ILE A 111 -3.40 11.12 -31.54
CA ILE A 111 -3.86 11.63 -32.84
C ILE A 111 -2.66 12.01 -33.72
N ALA A 112 -1.70 12.77 -33.17
CA ALA A 112 -0.50 13.18 -33.90
C ALA A 112 0.38 11.99 -34.34
N ARG A 113 0.47 10.92 -33.53
CA ARG A 113 1.18 9.68 -33.90
C ARG A 113 0.52 8.95 -35.08
N GLN A 114 -0.81 8.92 -35.11
CA GLN A 114 -1.52 8.30 -36.24
C GLN A 114 -1.40 9.12 -37.52
N GLU A 115 -1.42 10.45 -37.44
CA GLU A 115 -1.22 11.34 -38.60
C GLU A 115 0.19 11.24 -39.19
N THR A 116 1.20 10.97 -38.35
CA THR A 116 2.60 10.83 -38.77
C THR A 116 2.95 9.42 -39.28
N GLY A 117 1.99 8.50 -39.32
CA GLY A 117 2.14 7.19 -39.95
C GLY A 117 3.05 6.21 -39.22
N PHE A 118 3.33 6.43 -37.93
CA PHE A 118 4.02 5.44 -37.11
C PHE A 118 3.02 4.40 -36.59
N TRP A 119 3.03 3.23 -37.23
CA TRP A 119 2.47 1.97 -36.73
C TRP A 119 3.58 0.93 -36.67
#